data_AF-A0A1G7ACC6-F1
#
_entry.id   AF-A0A1G7ACC6-F1
#
_cell.length_a   1.000
_cell.length_b   1.000
_cell.length_c   1.000
_cell.angle_alpha   90.00
_cell.angle_beta   90.00
_cell.angle_gamma   90.00
#
_symmetry.space_group_name_H-M   'P 1'
#
loop_
_entity.id
_entity.type
_entity.pdbx_description
1 polymer ?
#
loop_
_entity_poly.entity_id
_entity_poly.type
_entity_poly.pdbx_seq_one_letter_code
_entity_poly.pdbx_strand_id
1 'polypeptide(L)'
;MATPLLSEPEESRPWTRIAGPDDLLAAARAAPAGMPLVVAAPEGVGEALGPGWPRALVTVFRERWARVESEAPPPPPPLVLVWECGPAVGLALAALADWPAPPGWTLVLALDDDVPAPAVEALTSRAATAGVRVRLLPRGGGAADS
;
A
#
# COMPACT_ATOMS: atom_id res chain seq x y z
N MET A 1 -17.17 -16.69 17.69
CA MET A 1 -17.10 -15.86 16.48
C MET A 1 -15.68 -15.92 15.97
N ALA A 2 -15.44 -16.69 14.91
CA ALA A 2 -14.11 -16.87 14.34
C ALA A 2 -13.83 -15.70 13.38
N THR A 3 -12.80 -14.92 13.68
CA THR A 3 -12.19 -13.98 12.74
C THR A 3 -11.85 -14.77 11.47
N PRO A 4 -12.31 -14.38 10.28
CA PRO A 4 -11.83 -15.03 9.08
C PRO A 4 -10.33 -14.73 8.98
N LEU A 5 -9.52 -15.76 9.26
CA LEU A 5 -8.13 -15.81 8.87
C LEU A 5 -8.11 -15.63 7.36
N LEU A 6 -7.66 -14.47 6.89
CA LEU A 6 -7.23 -14.25 5.51
C LEU A 6 -6.17 -15.33 5.23
N SER A 7 -6.63 -16.45 4.68
CA SER A 7 -5.84 -17.64 4.40
C SER A 7 -5.48 -17.55 2.93
N GLU A 8 -4.19 -17.80 2.64
CA GLU A 8 -3.41 -17.37 1.48
C GLU A 8 -2.81 -15.97 1.66
N PRO A 9 -1.48 -15.83 1.58
CA PRO A 9 -0.86 -14.53 1.80
C PRO A 9 -1.33 -13.62 0.68
N GLU A 10 -2.07 -12.56 1.02
CA GLU A 10 -2.37 -11.44 0.09
C GLU A 10 -1.10 -10.96 -0.63
N GLU A 11 0.08 -11.24 -0.06
CA GLU A 11 1.42 -11.03 -0.61
C GLU A 11 1.71 -11.83 -1.90
N SER A 12 1.02 -12.93 -2.19
CA SER A 12 1.20 -13.67 -3.47
C SER A 12 0.27 -13.21 -4.58
N ARG A 13 -0.68 -12.31 -4.30
CA ARG A 13 -1.59 -11.82 -5.33
C ARG A 13 -0.87 -10.80 -6.22
N PRO A 14 -1.05 -10.87 -7.55
CA PRO A 14 -0.60 -9.81 -8.44
C PRO A 14 -1.29 -8.52 -8.02
N TRP A 15 -0.49 -7.48 -7.78
CA TRP A 15 -0.99 -6.16 -7.44
C TRP A 15 -1.40 -5.40 -8.70
N THR A 16 -2.46 -4.62 -8.59
CA THR A 16 -2.86 -3.71 -9.66
C THR A 16 -2.01 -2.45 -9.58
N ARG A 17 -1.26 -2.11 -10.63
CA ARG A 17 -0.58 -0.82 -10.71
C ARG A 17 -1.59 0.29 -10.94
N ILE A 18 -1.50 1.35 -10.15
CA ILE A 18 -2.27 2.57 -10.35
C ILE A 18 -1.33 3.67 -10.86
N ALA A 19 -1.78 4.52 -11.80
CA ALA A 19 -1.03 5.71 -12.19
C ALA A 19 -1.36 6.93 -11.31
N GLY A 20 -2.50 6.89 -10.60
CA GLY A 20 -2.90 7.96 -9.71
C GLY A 20 -4.23 7.71 -8.99
N PRO A 21 -4.78 8.76 -8.34
CA PRO A 21 -5.99 8.65 -7.53
C PRO A 21 -7.24 8.23 -8.31
N ASP A 22 -7.36 8.59 -9.58
CA ASP A 22 -8.51 8.20 -10.42
C ASP A 22 -8.52 6.71 -10.75
N ASP A 23 -7.35 6.14 -11.05
CA ASP A 23 -7.22 4.70 -11.27
C ASP A 23 -7.54 3.92 -9.99
N LEU A 24 -7.11 4.44 -8.84
CA LEU A 24 -7.43 3.85 -7.55
C LEU A 24 -8.95 3.86 -7.27
N LEU A 25 -9.64 4.94 -7.62
CA LEU A 25 -11.09 5.02 -7.50
C LEU A 25 -11.79 4.02 -8.43
N ALA A 26 -11.33 3.91 -9.68
CA ALA A 26 -11.88 2.95 -10.64
C ALA A 26 -11.68 1.50 -10.16
N ALA A 27 -10.48 1.17 -9.68
CA ALA A 27 -10.16 -0.14 -9.12
C ALA A 27 -11.00 -0.45 -7.87
N ALA A 28 -11.16 0.53 -6.97
CA ALA A 28 -11.96 0.37 -5.77
C ALA A 28 -13.45 0.11 -6.08
N ARG A 29 -13.99 0.71 -7.14
CA ARG A 29 -15.37 0.47 -7.60
C ARG A 29 -15.55 -0.89 -8.26
N ALA A 30 -14.51 -1.41 -8.91
CA ALA A 30 -14.52 -2.73 -9.53
C ALA A 30 -14.22 -3.88 -8.55
N ALA A 31 -13.72 -3.55 -7.35
CA ALA A 31 -13.30 -4.56 -6.38
C ALA A 31 -14.51 -5.36 -5.83
N PRO A 32 -14.40 -6.69 -5.71
CA PRO A 32 -15.42 -7.51 -5.07
C PRO A 32 -15.64 -7.11 -3.61
N ALA A 33 -16.90 -7.07 -3.18
CA ALA A 33 -17.24 -6.74 -1.80
C ALA A 33 -16.56 -7.70 -0.80
N GLY A 34 -15.94 -7.14 0.24
CA GLY A 34 -15.28 -7.89 1.30
C GLY A 34 -13.89 -8.43 0.95
N MET A 35 -13.38 -8.20 -0.26
CA MET A 35 -11.99 -8.51 -0.61
C MET A 35 -11.10 -7.26 -0.52
N PRO A 36 -9.90 -7.39 0.07
CA PRO A 36 -8.92 -6.31 0.04
C PRO A 36 -8.43 -6.08 -1.40
N LEU A 37 -8.41 -4.82 -1.80
CA LEU A 37 -7.83 -4.37 -3.06
C LEU A 37 -6.34 -4.11 -2.85
N VAL A 38 -5.49 -4.91 -3.51
CA VAL A 38 -4.03 -4.78 -3.45
C VAL A 38 -3.54 -3.97 -4.65
N VAL A 39 -2.95 -2.80 -4.39
CA VAL A 39 -2.47 -1.87 -5.42
C VAL A 39 -1.01 -1.52 -5.21
N ALA A 40 -0.27 -1.47 -6.31
CA ALA A 40 1.10 -0.97 -6.32
C ALA A 40 1.12 0.52 -6.62
N ALA A 41 1.90 1.26 -5.83
CA ALA A 41 2.19 2.66 -6.04
C ALA A 41 2.74 2.93 -7.45
N PRO A 42 2.48 4.09 -8.05
CA PRO A 42 3.11 4.47 -9.31
C PRO A 42 4.64 4.46 -9.16
N GLU A 43 5.35 4.00 -10.20
CA GLU A 43 6.82 4.07 -10.22
C GLU A 43 7.27 5.54 -10.07
N GLY A 44 8.32 5.77 -9.28
CA GLY A 44 8.88 7.11 -9.09
C GLY A 44 8.03 8.05 -8.22
N VAL A 45 6.90 7.60 -7.66
CA VAL A 45 5.99 8.47 -6.87
C VAL A 45 6.69 9.02 -5.62
N GLY A 46 7.57 8.24 -5.02
CA GLY A 46 8.34 8.62 -3.84
C GLY A 46 9.32 9.76 -4.12
N GLU A 47 9.99 9.69 -5.25
CA GLU A 47 10.95 10.67 -5.74
C GLU A 47 10.25 11.95 -6.19
N ALA A 48 9.09 11.82 -6.83
CA ALA A 48 8.34 12.95 -7.38
C ALA A 48 7.56 13.73 -6.30
N LEU A 49 6.94 13.04 -5.34
CA LEU A 49 6.04 13.64 -4.35
C LEU A 49 6.63 13.65 -2.93
N GLY A 50 7.76 12.98 -2.70
CA GLY A 50 8.37 12.85 -1.38
C GLY A 50 7.61 11.90 -0.45
N PRO A 51 8.13 11.66 0.77
CA PRO A 51 7.63 10.60 1.67
C PRO A 51 6.19 10.80 2.18
N GLY A 52 5.62 12.00 2.09
CA GLY A 52 4.23 12.28 2.50
C GLY A 52 3.17 11.85 1.48
N TRP A 53 3.60 11.35 0.31
CA TRP A 53 2.69 10.95 -0.77
C TRP A 53 1.65 9.89 -0.37
N PRO A 54 1.92 8.86 0.48
CA PRO A 54 0.91 7.86 0.81
C PRO A 54 -0.25 8.46 1.59
N ARG A 55 0.06 9.38 2.51
CA ARG A 55 -0.94 10.15 3.26
C ARG A 55 -1.76 11.03 2.32
N ALA A 56 -1.11 11.73 1.39
CA ALA A 56 -1.78 12.56 0.41
C ALA A 56 -2.76 11.74 -0.46
N LEU A 57 -2.34 10.55 -0.90
CA LEU A 57 -3.19 9.64 -1.68
C LEU A 57 -4.43 9.22 -0.90
N VAL A 58 -4.28 8.83 0.37
CA VAL A 58 -5.41 8.49 1.26
C VAL A 58 -6.40 9.66 1.34
N THR A 59 -5.92 10.87 1.59
CA THR A 59 -6.78 12.05 1.72
C THR A 59 -7.57 12.30 0.44
N VAL A 60 -6.89 12.31 -0.71
CA VAL A 60 -7.53 12.53 -2.02
C VAL A 60 -8.55 11.43 -2.33
N PHE A 61 -8.20 10.17 -2.07
CA PHE A 61 -9.12 9.05 -2.29
C PHE A 61 -10.39 9.19 -1.45
N ARG A 62 -10.26 9.46 -0.14
CA ARG A 62 -11.41 9.57 0.77
C ARG A 62 -12.32 10.73 0.38
N GLU A 63 -11.75 11.88 0.03
CA GLU A 63 -12.51 13.04 -0.43
C GLU A 63 -13.28 12.74 -1.71
N ARG A 64 -12.64 12.07 -2.67
CA ARG A 64 -13.28 11.73 -3.95
C ARG A 64 -14.34 10.63 -3.79
N TRP A 65 -14.08 9.59 -3.01
CA TRP A 65 -15.06 8.55 -2.71
C TRP A 65 -16.33 9.14 -2.08
N ALA A 66 -16.17 10.02 -1.08
CA ALA A 66 -17.29 10.69 -0.43
C ALA A 66 -18.10 11.60 -1.37
N ARG A 67 -17.45 12.24 -2.35
CA ARG A 67 -18.13 13.10 -3.35
C ARG A 67 -18.94 12.27 -4.35
N VAL A 68 -18.41 11.14 -4.80
CA VAL A 68 -19.05 10.32 -5.84
C VAL A 68 -20.24 9.54 -5.30
N GLU A 69 -20.19 9.10 -4.04
CA GLU A 69 -21.16 8.15 -3.46
C GLU A 69 -22.18 8.85 -2.52
N SER A 70 -22.84 9.91 -2.98
CA SER A 70 -23.60 10.85 -2.10
C SER A 70 -24.88 10.33 -1.42
N GLU A 71 -25.43 9.15 -1.76
CA GLU A 71 -26.77 8.74 -1.25
C GLU A 71 -26.77 7.65 -0.17
N ALA A 72 -25.81 6.71 -0.17
CA ALA A 72 -25.54 5.75 0.90
C ALA A 72 -24.33 4.89 0.45
N PRO A 73 -23.10 5.41 0.59
CA PRO A 73 -21.93 4.70 0.06
C PRO A 73 -21.80 3.33 0.72
N PRO A 74 -21.57 2.24 -0.03
CA PRO A 74 -20.87 1.12 0.55
C PRO A 74 -19.53 1.64 1.11
N PRO A 75 -19.07 1.12 2.27
CA PRO A 75 -17.76 1.47 2.77
C PRO A 75 -16.72 1.17 1.67
N PRO A 76 -15.69 2.02 1.51
CA PRO A 76 -14.63 1.71 0.56
C PRO A 76 -14.03 0.33 0.89
N PRO A 77 -13.62 -0.44 -0.12
CA PRO A 77 -13.00 -1.73 0.13
C PRO A 77 -11.73 -1.54 0.99
N PRO A 78 -11.37 -2.53 1.82
CA PRO A 78 -10.05 -2.55 2.44
C PRO A 78 -8.97 -2.43 1.36
N LEU A 79 -7.92 -1.67 1.64
CA LEU A 79 -6.88 -1.33 0.68
C LEU A 79 -5.51 -1.76 1.22
N VAL A 80 -4.75 -2.46 0.39
CA VAL A 80 -3.34 -2.76 0.63
C VAL A 80 -2.53 -1.98 -0.39
N LEU A 81 -1.91 -0.90 0.06
CA LEU A 81 -1.02 -0.08 -0.75
C LEU A 81 0.39 -0.61 -0.63
N VAL A 82 0.93 -1.11 -1.73
CA VAL A 82 2.31 -1.55 -1.82
C VAL A 82 3.14 -0.44 -2.42
N TRP A 83 4.19 -0.05 -1.71
CA TRP A 83 5.19 0.88 -2.22
C TRP A 83 6.53 0.18 -2.37
N GLU A 84 6.99 0.05 -3.61
CA GLU A 84 8.33 -0.40 -3.94
C GLU A 84 9.32 0.72 -3.61
N CYS A 85 10.01 0.58 -2.47
CA CYS A 85 11.00 1.53 -1.99
C CYS A 85 12.42 1.20 -2.47
N GLY A 86 12.62 0.03 -3.09
CA GLY A 86 13.94 -0.46 -3.50
C GLY A 86 14.92 -0.49 -2.33
N PRO A 87 16.17 0.01 -2.49
CA PRO A 87 17.15 0.05 -1.40
C PRO A 87 16.96 1.27 -0.46
N ALA A 88 16.00 2.16 -0.71
CA ALA A 88 15.89 3.46 -0.05
C ALA A 88 15.17 3.39 1.32
N VAL A 89 15.78 2.74 2.32
CA VAL A 89 15.22 2.59 3.68
C VAL A 89 14.88 3.93 4.35
N GLY A 90 15.64 5.00 4.06
CA GLY A 90 15.36 6.32 4.59
C GLY A 90 14.01 6.91 4.14
N LEU A 91 13.64 6.69 2.88
CA LEU A 91 12.34 7.08 2.34
C LEU A 91 11.21 6.27 2.98
N ALA A 92 11.44 4.96 3.14
CA ALA A 92 10.51 4.05 3.81
C ALA A 92 10.24 4.48 5.26
N LEU A 93 11.28 4.86 6.01
CA LEU A 93 11.15 5.39 7.38
C LEU A 93 10.41 6.73 7.43
N ALA A 94 10.68 7.63 6.49
CA ALA A 94 10.04 8.93 6.45
C ALA A 94 8.55 8.82 6.15
N ALA A 95 8.15 7.95 5.22
CA ALA A 95 6.74 7.70 4.94
C ALA A 95 6.04 6.99 6.10
N LEU A 96 6.73 6.06 6.76
CA LEU A 96 6.23 5.41 7.97
C LEU A 96 5.91 6.44 9.07
N ALA A 97 6.76 7.46 9.24
CA ALA A 97 6.57 8.51 10.25
C ALA A 97 5.35 9.40 9.97
N ASP A 98 4.96 9.56 8.69
CA ASP A 98 3.79 10.36 8.29
C ASP A 98 2.54 9.51 7.99
N TRP A 99 2.62 8.18 8.15
CA TRP A 99 1.52 7.28 7.83
C TRP A 99 0.39 7.38 8.87
N PRO A 100 -0.84 7.81 8.48
CA PRO A 100 -1.93 8.01 9.43
C PRO A 100 -2.69 6.72 9.79
N ALA A 101 -2.31 5.57 9.24
CA ALA A 101 -2.99 4.27 9.41
C ALA A 101 -4.53 4.34 9.31
N PRO A 102 -5.08 4.70 8.14
CA PRO A 102 -6.52 4.82 7.97
C PRO A 102 -7.23 3.48 8.24
N PRO A 103 -8.44 3.48 8.81
CA PRO A 103 -9.21 2.26 8.98
C PRO A 103 -9.39 1.52 7.64
N GLY A 104 -9.05 0.22 7.62
CA GLY A 104 -9.13 -0.62 6.43
C GLY A 104 -7.98 -0.45 5.44
N TRP A 105 -6.97 0.38 5.72
CA TRP A 105 -5.79 0.55 4.87
C TRP A 105 -4.56 -0.06 5.51
N THR A 106 -3.78 -0.79 4.71
CA THR A 106 -2.46 -1.31 5.06
C THR A 106 -1.44 -0.73 4.10
N LEU A 107 -0.35 -0.18 4.62
CA LEU A 107 0.83 0.16 3.83
C LEU A 107 1.82 -1.00 3.90
N VAL A 108 2.32 -1.42 2.74
CA VAL A 108 3.38 -2.42 2.60
C VAL A 108 4.59 -1.71 1.99
N LEU A 109 5.69 -1.64 2.75
CA LEU A 109 6.96 -1.14 2.29
C LEU A 109 7.74 -2.32 1.70
N ALA A 110 7.88 -2.33 0.38
CA ALA A 110 8.56 -3.39 -0.34
C ALA A 110 10.00 -2.95 -0.65
N LEU A 111 10.96 -3.56 0.03
CA LEU A 111 12.39 -3.28 -0.07
C LEU A 111 13.09 -4.34 -0.92
N ASP A 112 14.22 -3.98 -1.52
CA ASP A 112 15.10 -4.96 -2.16
C ASP A 112 15.68 -5.93 -1.12
N ASP A 113 15.89 -7.19 -1.52
CA ASP A 113 16.47 -8.24 -0.68
C ASP A 113 17.95 -8.02 -0.31
N ASP A 114 18.62 -7.06 -0.95
CA ASP A 114 20.00 -6.65 -0.64
C ASP A 114 20.10 -5.60 0.48
N VAL A 115 18.96 -5.09 0.99
CA VAL A 115 18.94 -4.19 2.13
C VAL A 115 19.50 -4.90 3.37
N PRO A 116 20.44 -4.29 4.12
CA PRO A 116 21.04 -4.93 5.29
C PRO A 116 20.01 -5.39 6.33
N ALA A 117 20.11 -6.64 6.78
CA ALA A 117 19.18 -7.24 7.74
C ALA A 117 18.93 -6.36 9.00
N PRO A 118 19.94 -5.71 9.63
CA PRO A 118 19.69 -4.82 10.76
C PRO A 118 18.80 -3.62 10.42
N ALA A 119 18.87 -3.11 9.18
CA ALA A 119 18.02 -2.02 8.71
C ALA A 119 16.58 -2.50 8.49
N VAL A 120 16.40 -3.70 7.92
CA VAL A 120 15.09 -4.34 7.74
C VAL A 120 14.44 -4.62 9.09
N GLU A 121 15.17 -5.15 10.07
CA GLU A 121 14.69 -5.41 11.43
C GLU A 121 14.24 -4.11 12.13
N ALA A 122 15.07 -3.06 12.07
CA ALA A 122 14.73 -1.77 12.65
C ALA A 122 13.50 -1.14 11.98
N LEU A 123 13.36 -1.27 10.65
CA LEU A 123 12.18 -0.81 9.94
C LEU A 123 10.95 -1.63 10.31
N THR A 124 11.06 -2.96 10.36
CA THR A 124 9.95 -3.88 10.67
C THR A 124 9.42 -3.63 12.08
N SER A 125 10.31 -3.45 13.05
CA SER A 125 9.94 -3.12 14.43
C SER A 125 9.13 -1.82 14.51
N ARG A 126 9.56 -0.77 13.80
CA ARG A 126 8.81 0.49 13.73
C ARG A 126 7.51 0.34 12.95
N ALA A 127 7.53 -0.38 11.83
CA ALA A 127 6.37 -0.60 10.96
C ALA A 127 5.23 -1.30 11.71
N ALA A 128 5.57 -2.32 12.51
CA ALA A 128 4.61 -3.05 13.34
C ALA A 128 3.82 -2.14 14.29
N THR A 129 4.46 -1.11 14.87
CA THR A 129 3.78 -0.15 15.75
C THR A 129 2.80 0.78 15.03
N ALA A 130 2.94 0.93 13.72
CA ALA A 130 2.10 1.79 12.88
C ALA A 130 1.10 1.00 12.00
N GLY A 131 1.00 -0.33 12.20
CA GLY A 131 0.17 -1.20 11.34
C GLY A 131 0.68 -1.28 9.89
N VAL A 132 1.95 -0.97 9.66
CA VAL A 132 2.63 -1.06 8.36
C VAL A 132 3.36 -2.40 8.28
N ARG A 133 3.38 -3.01 7.10
CA ARG A 133 4.13 -4.24 6.84
C ARG A 133 5.39 -3.95 6.04
N VAL A 134 6.43 -4.73 6.27
CA VAL A 134 7.67 -4.70 5.47
C VAL A 134 7.77 -6.00 4.71
N ARG A 135 8.11 -5.92 3.44
CA ARG A 135 8.32 -7.06 2.56
C ARG A 135 9.65 -6.91 1.84
N LEU A 136 10.37 -8.02 1.67
CA LEU A 136 11.54 -8.08 0.80
C LEU A 136 11.13 -8.61 -0.56
N LEU A 137 11.63 -7.97 -1.61
CA LEU A 137 11.45 -8.37 -3.00
C LEU A 137 12.79 -8.83 -3.56
N PRO A 138 12.81 -9.94 -4.33
CA PRO A 138 14.01 -10.35 -5.05
C PRO A 138 14.37 -9.26 -6.06
N ARG A 139 15.65 -8.88 -6.09
CA ARG A 139 16.15 -7.85 -7.01
C ARG A 139 15.77 -8.18 -8.45
N GLY A 140 15.13 -7.24 -9.15
CA GLY A 140 14.79 -7.39 -10.57
C GLY A 140 13.52 -8.21 -10.86
N GLY A 141 12.66 -8.47 -9.87
CA GLY A 141 11.35 -9.11 -10.08
C GLY A 141 10.27 -8.25 -10.74
N GLY A 142 10.60 -7.02 -11.15
CA GLY A 142 9.76 -6.17 -11.98
C GLY A 142 9.91 -6.53 -13.45
N ALA A 143 9.17 -7.56 -13.89
CA ALA A 143 8.75 -7.88 -15.26
C ALA A 143 8.84 -9.39 -15.53
N ALA A 144 7.86 -10.15 -15.05
CA ALA A 144 7.37 -11.28 -15.84
C ALA A 144 6.21 -10.75 -16.69
N ASP A 145 6.56 -10.07 -17.79
CA ASP A 145 5.69 -10.02 -18.97
C ASP A 145 5.80 -11.42 -19.62
N SER A 146 4.72 -12.20 -19.58
CA SER A 146 4.48 -13.37 -20.42
C SER A 146 2.99 -13.63 -20.51
#